data_AF-A0A354GSD5-F1
#
_entry.id   AF-A0A354GSD5-F1
#
_cell.length_a   1.000
_cell.length_b   1.000
_cell.length_c   1.000
_cell.angle_alpha   90.00
_cell.angle_beta   90.00
_cell.angle_gamma   90.00
#
_symmetry.space_group_name_H-M   'P 1'
#
loop_
_entity.id
_entity.type
_entity.pdbx_description
1 polymer ?
#
loop_
_entity_poly.entity_id
_entity_poly.type
_entity_poly.pdbx_seq_one_letter_code
_entity_poly.pdbx_strand_id
1 'polypeptide(L)' 'MIQVIAATFADGVFKPDQQPALSESTRVRLVVEPMSEDADEARRRQAWADLEQLWQKSTFDSRGDRLSRDQLHERS' A
#
# COMPACT_ATOMS: atom_id res chain seq x y z
N MET A 1 14.66 7.73 28.55
CA MET A 1 13.71 7.89 27.42
C MET A 1 13.84 6.64 26.56
N ILE A 2 12.75 5.95 26.25
CA ILE A 2 12.78 4.74 25.39
C ILE A 2 12.45 5.20 23.97
N GLN A 3 13.33 4.95 23.02
CA GLN A 3 13.10 5.23 21.61
C GLN A 3 12.64 3.94 20.92
N VAL A 4 11.50 3.99 20.23
CA VAL A 4 11.00 2.89 19.40
C VAL A 4 11.31 3.26 17.96
N ILE A 5 12.02 2.37 17.26
CA ILE A 5 12.44 2.58 15.87
C ILE A 5 11.84 1.44 15.05
N ALA A 6 11.11 1.78 14.00
CA ALA A 6 10.60 0.80 13.05
C ALA A 6 11.77 0.19 12.28
N ALA A 7 11.72 -1.13 12.04
CA ALA A 7 12.73 -1.85 11.31
C ALA A 7 12.10 -2.87 10.39
N THR A 8 12.58 -2.93 9.16
CA THR A 8 12.19 -3.92 8.17
C THR A 8 13.12 -5.12 8.26
N PHE A 9 12.56 -6.32 8.41
CA PHE A 9 13.35 -7.55 8.33
C PHE A 9 13.61 -7.90 6.86
N ALA A 10 14.88 -7.85 6.45
CA ALA A 10 15.31 -8.18 5.10
C ALA A 10 16.65 -8.93 5.14
N ASP A 11 16.75 -10.02 4.39
CA ASP A 11 17.98 -10.82 4.25
C ASP A 11 18.55 -11.34 5.59
N GLY A 12 17.69 -11.66 6.56
CA GLY A 12 18.12 -12.12 7.88
C GLY A 12 18.57 -11.01 8.84
N VAL A 13 18.46 -9.74 8.45
CA VAL A 13 18.87 -8.58 9.25
C VAL A 13 17.70 -7.62 9.43
N PHE A 14 17.50 -7.12 10.65
CA PHE A 14 16.57 -6.00 10.91
C PHE A 14 17.23 -4.69 10.50
N LYS A 15 16.75 -4.10 9.41
CA LYS A 15 17.21 -2.81 8.89
C LYS A 15 16.30 -1.71 9.47
N PRO A 16 16.79 -0.86 10.38
CA PRO A 16 15.98 0.22 10.94
C PRO A 16 15.68 1.27 9.86
N ASP A 17 14.43 1.74 9.79
CA ASP A 17 13.99 2.72 8.79
C ASP A 17 14.63 4.10 9.06
N GLN A 18 14.98 4.35 10.32
CA GLN A 18 15.73 5.52 10.75
C GLN A 18 17.02 5.07 11.43
N GLN A 19 18.16 5.67 11.05
CA GLN A 19 19.44 5.32 11.63
C GLN A 19 19.45 5.65 13.14
N PRO A 20 19.57 4.66 14.03
CA PRO A 20 19.64 4.90 15.46
C PRO A 20 20.95 5.62 15.78
N ALA A 21 20.91 6.64 16.64
CA ALA A 21 22.12 7.25 17.21
C ALA A 21 22.71 6.35 18.32
N LEU A 22 22.90 5.07 18.03
CA LEU A 22 23.40 4.05 18.96
C LEU A 22 24.84 3.69 18.59
N SER A 23 25.70 3.56 19.60
CA SER A 23 27.06 3.08 19.40
C SER A 23 27.08 1.60 19.00
N GLU A 24 28.15 1.16 18.34
CA GLU A 24 28.36 -0.26 18.06
C GLU A 24 28.26 -1.09 19.36
N SER A 25 27.70 -2.30 19.26
CA SER A 25 27.47 -3.21 20.40
C SER A 25 26.47 -2.72 21.48
N THR A 26 25.59 -1.77 21.16
CA THR A 26 24.52 -1.37 22.08
C THR A 26 23.43 -2.43 22.17
N ARG A 27 23.11 -2.87 23.39
CA ARG A 27 22.02 -3.84 23.65
C ARG A 27 20.67 -3.17 23.46
N VAL A 28 19.86 -3.69 22.54
CA VAL A 28 18.48 -3.22 22.25
C VAL A 28 17.45 -4.31 22.55
N ARG A 29 16.21 -3.90 22.81
CA ARG A 29 15.06 -4.81 22.94
C ARG A 29 14.25 -4.77 21.64
N LEU A 30 14.20 -5.89 20.93
CA LEU A 30 13.34 -6.05 19.76
C LEU A 30 11.94 -6.44 20.22
N VAL A 31 10.93 -5.73 19.72
CA VAL A 31 9.51 -6.09 19.87
C VAL A 31 9.00 -6.35 18.47
N VAL A 32 8.65 -7.60 18.19
CA VAL A 32 8.07 -8.00 16.91
C VAL A 32 6.58 -8.18 17.14
N GLU A 33 5.79 -7.26 16.59
CA GLU A 33 4.33 -7.39 16.58
C GLU A 33 3.93 -8.09 15.28
N PRO A 34 3.39 -9.31 15.33
CA PRO A 34 2.88 -9.95 14.13
C PRO A 34 1.69 -9.12 13.64
N MET A 35 1.84 -8.49 12.47
CA MET A 35 0.69 -7.95 11.76
C MET A 35 -0.13 -9.15 11.32
N SER A 36 -1.24 -9.41 12.03
CA SER A 36 -2.19 -10.45 11.62
C SER A 36 -2.60 -10.16 10.18
N GLU A 37 -2.18 -11.03 9.26
CA GLU A 37 -2.52 -10.93 7.83
C GLU A 37 -4.05 -10.81 7.64
N ASP A 38 -4.83 -11.35 8.58
CA ASP A 38 -6.29 -11.22 8.64
C ASP A 38 -6.80 -9.78 8.63
N ALA A 39 -6.12 -8.85 9.32
CA ALA A 39 -6.54 -7.45 9.39
C ALA A 39 -6.28 -6.71 8.06
N ASP A 40 -5.14 -6.98 7.43
CA ASP A 40 -4.78 -6.42 6.14
C ASP A 40 -5.58 -7.06 4.99
N GLU A 41 -5.90 -8.34 5.09
CA GLU A 41 -6.75 -9.02 4.11
C GLU A 41 -8.20 -8.54 4.20
N ALA A 42 -8.75 -8.40 5.41
CA ALA A 42 -10.08 -7.82 5.61
C ALA A 42 -10.15 -6.37 5.11
N ARG A 43 -9.12 -5.55 5.38
CA ARG A 43 -9.04 -4.18 4.89
C ARG A 43 -8.90 -4.10 3.38
N ARG A 44 -8.12 -5.00 2.77
CA ARG A 44 -7.96 -5.10 1.31
C ARG A 44 -9.25 -5.55 0.63
N ARG A 45 -9.96 -6.53 1.22
CA ARG A 45 -11.28 -6.97 0.75
C ARG A 45 -12.31 -5.85 0.83
N GLN A 46 -12.33 -5.09 1.92
CA GLN A 46 -13.23 -3.95 2.08
C GLN A 46 -12.92 -2.84 1.06
N ALA A 47 -11.65 -2.48 0.88
CA ALA A 47 -11.25 -1.49 -0.11
C ALA A 47 -11.63 -1.91 -1.54
N TRP A 48 -11.53 -3.21 -1.86
CA TRP A 48 -11.98 -3.69 -3.16
C TRP A 48 -13.50 -3.62 -3.34
N ALA A 49 -14.26 -3.99 -2.30
CA ALA A 49 -15.71 -3.89 -2.31
C ALA A 49 -16.19 -2.43 -2.46
N ASP A 50 -15.52 -1.49 -1.82
CA ASP A 50 -15.83 -0.06 -1.92
C ASP A 50 -15.57 0.46 -3.35
N LEU A 51 -14.46 0.04 -3.98
CA LEU A 51 -14.15 0.39 -5.37
C LEU A 51 -15.14 -0.23 -6.36
N GLU A 52 -15.56 -1.48 -6.15
CA GLU A 52 -16.58 -2.14 -6.99
C GLU A 52 -17.94 -1.43 -6.87
N GLN A 53 -18.35 -1.06 -5.64
CA GLN A 53 -19.56 -0.26 -5.44
C GLN A 53 -19.46 1.11 -6.10
N LEU A 54 -18.30 1.77 -6.02
CA LEU A 54 -18.07 3.04 -6.69
C LEU A 54 -18.17 2.90 -8.21
N TRP A 55 -17.65 1.83 -8.80
CA TRP A 55 -17.80 1.54 -10.23
C TRP A 55 -19.27 1.33 -10.60
N GLN A 56 -19.99 0.47 -9.86
CA GLN A 56 -21.41 0.22 -10.13
C GLN A 56 -22.29 1.47 -9.95
N LYS A 57 -21.94 2.36 -9.02
CA LYS A 57 -22.62 3.65 -8.80
C LYS A 57 -22.15 4.74 -9.75
N SER A 58 -20.98 4.57 -10.38
CA SER A 58 -20.45 5.54 -11.33
C SER A 58 -21.16 5.35 -12.65
N THR A 59 -22.21 6.15 -12.85
CA THR A 59 -22.79 6.41 -14.17
C THR A 59 -21.80 7.24 -14.97
N PHE A 60 -20.67 6.63 -15.37
CA PHE A 60 -19.71 7.26 -16.28
C PHE A 60 -20.33 7.24 -17.68
N ASP A 61 -21.35 8.08 -17.86
CA ASP A 61 -21.94 8.40 -19.14
C ASP A 61 -20.96 9.32 -19.85
N SER A 62 -20.03 8.71 -20.60
CA SER A 62 -19.24 9.42 -21.59
C SER A 62 -20.20 9.91 -22.66
N ARG A 63 -20.90 11.02 -22.42
CA ARG A 63 -21.86 11.67 -23.33
C ARG A 63 -21.23 12.16 -24.65
N GLY A 64 -20.01 11.74 -24.96
CA GLY A 64 -19.39 11.93 -26.26
C GLY A 64 -19.61 10.68 -27.10
N ASP A 65 -19.83 10.85 -28.40
CA ASP A 65 -19.84 9.74 -29.35
C ASP A 65 -18.66 8.82 -29.08
N ARG A 66 -18.96 7.52 -28.86
CA ARG A 66 -17.92 6.49 -28.80
C ARG A 66 -17.32 6.40 -30.19
N LEU A 67 -16.28 7.19 -30.42
CA LEU A 67 -15.51 7.12 -31.65
C LEU A 67 -14.94 5.71 -31.77
N SER A 68 -15.11 5.09 -32.93
CA SER A 68 -14.47 3.82 -33.21
C SER A 68 -12.94 4.01 -33.21
N ARG A 69 -12.21 2.90 -33.04
CA ARG A 69 -10.74 2.90 -33.11
C ARG A 69 -10.25 3.63 -34.38
N ASP A 70 -10.91 3.41 -35.51
CA ASP A 70 -10.53 4.00 -36.78
C ASP A 70 -10.80 5.52 -36.80
N GLN A 71 -11.90 5.99 -36.17
CA GLN A 71 -12.20 7.43 -36.03
C GLN A 71 -11.23 8.18 -35.09
N LEU A 72 -10.60 7.48 -34.14
CA LEU A 72 -9.54 8.07 -33.31
C LEU A 72 -8.23 8.24 -34.10
N HIS A 73 -7.93 7.32 -35.01
CA HIS A 73 -6.71 7.34 -35.82
C HIS A 73 -6.70 8.46 -36.87
N GLU A 74 -7.85 8.87 -37.39
CA GLU A 74 -7.95 9.94 -38.40
C GLU A 74 -7.82 11.37 -37.83
N ARG A 75 -7.83 11.53 -36.49
CA ARG A 75 -7.76 12.85 -35.83
C ARG A 75 -6.37 13.20 -35.27
N SER A 76 -5.35 12.36 -35.51
CA SER A 76 -3.92 12.63 -35.21
C SER A 76 -3.15 12.91 -36.49
#